data_AF-A0AAW7Z1M0-F1
#
_entry.id   AF-A0AAW7Z1M0-F1
#
_cell.length_a   1.000
_cell.length_b   1.000
_cell.length_c   1.000
_cell.angle_alpha   90.00
_cell.angle_beta   90.00
_cell.angle_gamma   90.00
#
_symmetry.space_group_name_H-M   'P 1'
#
loop_
_entity.id
_entity.type
_entity.pdbx_description
1 polymer ?
#
loop_
_entity_poly.entity_id
_entity_poly.type
_entity_poly.pdbx_seq_one_letter_code
_entity_poly.pdbx_strand_id
1 'polypeptide(L)'
;MLIIFQFSYTDSRRFLSQENSWLKKPSWPTPQNKHFIRYGGPTVKRLKGGANNIGEGTICSVNNTISFPRPPFISLAEADAPSKKKIIKCRRVFSRFYFDGLCSGKYEIGLRPELGKCVSLQTSSINSILDELLNTICSVKSTSKSKVEYKVGELEDALSFHYRLATTPNSWITENEIPNWWTIKGTPLIYIETEARDKLLIKSNGLNVPIYNNTIFFRQLWKKYANNKHFRVWHRHANSRLSVEELDRARKLRMILMRLHSDREALNSLLGNISEGHLRPQAKTPETDNLQLFISTAVSRIVRDEERVGSLSEELFSAVIETYEALSPGETDEVLQKIKLELNFRPQAFKKLNKLLNREAKKVRKTIVNKTQNFNINENYGIVNIEGKISHIFNEIGKINTNKTDAVEVKQLISKLASYVSEVSEKHADPDLVENLERVVAEVNTTNPKKEILNISFDGLIEAAQKIKDLGVPIISVVTQLKQVLIG
;
A
#
# COMPACT_ATOMS: atom_id res chain seq x y z
N MET A 1 15.00 -8.85 17.70
CA MET A 1 13.79 -8.09 17.34
C MET A 1 14.11 -6.62 17.05
N LEU A 2 13.46 -6.02 16.06
CA LEU A 2 13.46 -4.57 15.78
C LEU A 2 12.03 -4.14 15.44
N ILE A 3 11.54 -3.06 16.03
CA ILE A 3 10.20 -2.50 15.80
C ILE A 3 10.39 -1.09 15.25
N ILE A 4 9.71 -0.75 14.17
CA ILE A 4 9.86 0.53 13.50
C ILE A 4 8.49 1.16 13.32
N PHE A 5 8.30 2.35 13.85
CA PHE A 5 7.14 3.19 13.58
C PHE A 5 7.48 4.14 12.45
N GLN A 6 6.67 4.15 11.39
CA GLN A 6 6.77 5.10 10.30
C GLN A 6 5.52 5.98 10.28
N PHE A 7 5.75 7.29 10.24
CA PHE A 7 4.72 8.30 10.07
C PHE A 7 4.98 8.97 8.72
N SER A 8 4.22 8.57 7.71
CA SER A 8 4.28 9.11 6.36
C SER A 8 3.48 10.42 6.28
N TYR A 9 3.87 11.31 5.38
CA TYR A 9 3.09 12.51 5.08
C TYR A 9 3.43 13.05 3.70
N THR A 10 2.58 13.97 3.27
CA THR A 10 2.51 14.52 1.92
C THR A 10 2.73 16.02 2.01
N ASP A 11 3.73 16.56 1.31
CA ASP A 11 3.98 18.00 1.24
C ASP A 11 3.54 18.54 -0.13
N SER A 12 2.39 19.21 -0.18
CA SER A 12 1.81 19.68 -1.43
C SER A 12 2.37 21.01 -1.91
N ARG A 13 3.21 21.69 -1.10
CA ARG A 13 3.66 23.04 -1.43
C ARG A 13 4.46 23.10 -2.72
N ARG A 14 5.20 22.04 -3.07
CA ARG A 14 5.99 21.94 -4.32
C ARG A 14 5.16 22.03 -5.60
N PHE A 15 3.84 21.97 -5.48
CA PHE A 15 2.88 22.08 -6.57
C PHE A 15 2.07 23.38 -6.53
N LEU A 16 2.49 24.34 -5.69
CA LEU A 16 1.92 25.68 -5.60
C LEU A 16 2.85 26.69 -6.26
N SER A 17 2.26 27.68 -6.93
CA SER A 17 3.00 28.80 -7.55
C SER A 17 3.56 29.81 -6.53
N GLN A 18 3.26 29.62 -5.24
CA GLN A 18 3.70 30.51 -4.17
C GLN A 18 5.18 30.32 -3.87
N GLU A 19 6.01 31.16 -4.50
CA GLU A 19 7.40 31.30 -4.13
C GLU A 19 7.53 31.64 -2.64
N ASN A 20 8.50 31.01 -1.96
CA ASN A 20 8.83 31.22 -0.54
C ASN A 20 7.90 30.58 0.51
N SER A 21 6.94 29.73 0.12
CA SER A 21 6.16 28.93 1.09
C SER A 21 6.96 27.78 1.74
N TRP A 22 8.19 27.50 1.27
CA TRP A 22 9.11 26.52 1.84
C TRP A 22 10.58 26.94 1.78
N LEU A 23 11.39 26.34 2.64
CA LEU A 23 12.85 26.50 2.65
C LEU A 23 13.49 25.65 1.54
N LYS A 24 14.34 26.28 0.72
CA LYS A 24 15.09 25.60 -0.35
C LYS A 24 16.12 24.57 0.18
N LYS A 25 16.46 24.64 1.47
CA LYS A 25 17.37 23.70 2.15
C LYS A 25 16.61 22.94 3.26
N PRO A 26 16.87 21.63 3.45
CA PRO A 26 17.82 20.80 2.69
C PRO A 26 17.42 20.57 1.22
N SER A 27 18.42 20.44 0.34
CA SER A 27 18.25 20.15 -1.09
C SER A 27 17.86 18.68 -1.33
N TRP A 28 16.71 18.26 -0.82
CA TRP A 28 16.18 16.92 -1.06
C TRP A 28 15.98 16.62 -2.55
N PRO A 29 16.15 15.36 -3.00
CA PRO A 29 16.48 14.16 -2.22
C PRO A 29 17.98 13.99 -1.89
N THR A 30 18.83 14.90 -2.35
CA THR A 30 20.30 14.82 -2.23
C THR A 30 20.87 15.93 -1.34
N PRO A 31 20.48 16.01 -0.04
CA PRO A 31 21.01 17.05 0.82
C PRO A 31 22.50 16.86 1.09
N GLN A 32 23.22 17.97 1.19
CA GLN A 32 24.64 18.00 1.56
C GLN A 32 24.80 17.83 3.08
N ASN A 33 25.92 17.26 3.55
CA ASN A 33 26.18 16.96 4.98
C ASN A 33 26.03 18.17 5.94
N LYS A 34 26.10 19.41 5.46
CA LYS A 34 25.92 20.65 6.23
C LYS A 34 24.47 21.12 6.32
N HIS A 35 23.56 20.52 5.56
CA HIS A 35 22.14 20.85 5.62
C HIS A 35 21.52 20.27 6.89
N PHE A 36 20.43 20.89 7.34
CA PHE A 36 19.70 20.45 8.51
C PHE A 36 18.22 20.83 8.37
N ILE A 37 17.36 20.11 9.08
CA ILE A 37 15.98 20.52 9.29
C ILE A 37 15.90 21.26 10.62
N ARG A 38 15.31 22.46 10.60
CA ARG A 38 15.14 23.25 11.83
C ARG A 38 14.39 22.44 12.87
N TYR A 39 14.83 22.53 14.12
CA TYR A 39 14.29 21.74 15.24
C TYR A 39 14.42 20.21 15.10
N GLY A 40 14.97 19.70 14.00
CA GLY A 40 15.24 18.28 13.78
C GLY A 40 16.69 17.91 14.02
N GLY A 41 17.55 18.27 13.08
CA GLY A 41 18.96 17.93 13.14
C GLY A 41 19.63 17.92 11.78
N PRO A 42 20.90 17.53 11.73
CA PRO A 42 21.69 17.53 10.50
C PRO A 42 21.27 16.40 9.56
N THR A 43 21.50 16.62 8.27
CA THR A 43 21.44 15.57 7.26
C THR A 43 22.74 14.76 7.29
N VAL A 44 22.60 13.45 7.36
CA VAL A 44 23.70 12.49 7.47
C VAL A 44 23.52 11.37 6.45
N LYS A 45 24.64 10.83 5.95
CA LYS A 45 24.60 9.60 5.17
C LYS A 45 24.13 8.45 6.05
N ARG A 46 23.28 7.58 5.49
CA ARG A 46 22.84 6.36 6.16
C ARG A 46 24.02 5.39 6.23
N LEU A 47 24.34 4.88 7.42
CA LEU A 47 25.54 4.03 7.65
C LEU A 47 25.63 2.81 6.73
N LYS A 48 24.48 2.21 6.37
CA LYS A 48 24.40 1.06 5.44
C LYS A 48 23.87 1.44 4.06
N GLY A 49 23.94 2.72 3.71
CA GLY A 49 23.41 3.28 2.47
C GLY A 49 21.89 3.17 2.33
N GLY A 50 21.41 3.65 1.19
CA GLY A 50 20.03 3.49 0.73
C GLY A 50 19.77 2.09 0.18
N ALA A 51 18.51 1.82 -0.16
CA ALA A 51 18.22 0.83 -1.20
C ALA A 51 18.44 1.55 -2.53
N ASN A 52 19.17 0.91 -3.44
CA ASN A 52 19.48 1.46 -4.76
C ASN A 52 18.16 1.93 -5.42
N ASN A 53 18.19 3.08 -6.09
CA ASN A 53 17.05 3.67 -6.83
C ASN A 53 15.88 4.22 -5.97
N ILE A 54 15.96 4.17 -4.64
CA ILE A 54 14.94 4.76 -3.75
C ILE A 54 15.32 6.17 -3.25
N GLY A 55 16.61 6.54 -3.34
CA GLY A 55 17.09 7.86 -2.91
C GLY A 55 17.29 8.02 -1.40
N GLU A 56 17.01 6.99 -0.59
CA GLU A 56 17.16 7.03 0.88
C GLU A 56 18.61 6.85 1.40
N GLY A 57 19.60 7.26 0.60
CA GLY A 57 21.02 7.21 0.98
C GLY A 57 21.39 8.26 2.03
N THR A 58 20.65 9.37 2.06
CA THR A 58 20.83 10.46 3.02
C THR A 58 19.53 10.70 3.78
N ILE A 59 19.64 10.94 5.08
CA ILE A 59 18.52 11.13 5.99
C ILE A 59 18.80 12.32 6.90
N CYS A 60 17.77 12.90 7.51
CA CYS A 60 17.94 13.82 8.62
C CYS A 60 17.89 13.02 9.93
N SER A 61 18.86 13.22 10.82
CA SER A 61 18.74 12.72 12.20
C SER A 61 17.76 13.60 12.95
N VAL A 62 16.72 13.02 13.54
CA VAL A 62 15.67 13.76 14.28
C VAL A 62 15.61 13.31 15.75
N ASN A 63 16.77 12.92 16.28
CA ASN A 63 16.95 12.55 17.67
C ASN A 63 16.55 13.66 18.67
N ASN A 64 16.59 14.92 18.23
CA ASN A 64 16.18 16.10 18.99
C ASN A 64 14.72 16.51 18.77
N THR A 65 14.10 16.09 17.66
CA THR A 65 12.66 16.30 17.43
C THR A 65 11.86 15.45 18.38
N ILE A 66 12.12 14.13 18.36
CA ILE A 66 11.37 13.14 19.12
C ILE A 66 12.27 12.71 20.27
N SER A 67 11.80 12.77 21.50
CA SER A 67 12.53 12.20 22.65
C SER A 67 11.61 11.43 23.57
N PHE A 68 12.14 10.40 24.22
CA PHE A 68 11.41 9.61 25.19
C PHE A 68 11.82 10.06 26.60
N PRO A 69 10.94 10.75 27.36
CA PRO A 69 11.26 11.21 28.72
C PRO A 69 11.65 10.04 29.64
N ARG A 70 11.00 8.89 29.42
CA ARG A 70 11.35 7.60 30.02
C ARG A 70 11.61 6.59 28.90
N PRO A 71 12.56 5.66 29.05
CA PRO A 71 12.75 4.60 28.08
C PRO A 71 11.44 3.84 27.82
N PRO A 72 11.06 3.60 26.56
CA PRO A 72 9.91 2.72 26.27
C PRO A 72 10.14 1.36 26.90
N PHE A 73 9.06 0.71 27.33
CA PHE A 73 9.11 -0.65 27.87
C PHE A 73 7.97 -1.48 27.30
N ILE A 74 8.16 -2.79 27.35
CA ILE A 74 7.13 -3.78 27.02
C ILE A 74 7.06 -4.81 28.14
N SER A 75 5.87 -5.31 28.43
CA SER A 75 5.62 -6.26 29.50
C SER A 75 5.28 -7.60 28.86
N LEU A 76 6.14 -8.59 29.08
CA LEU A 76 5.97 -9.91 28.51
C LEU A 76 5.71 -10.93 29.61
N ALA A 77 4.71 -11.79 29.40
CA ALA A 77 4.44 -12.90 30.32
C ALA A 77 5.59 -13.91 30.28
N GLU A 78 6.04 -14.38 31.45
CA GLU A 78 7.06 -15.41 31.53
C GLU A 78 6.46 -16.78 31.15
N ALA A 79 7.22 -17.59 30.41
CA ALA A 79 6.73 -18.88 29.92
C ALA A 79 6.37 -19.86 31.06
N ASP A 80 7.14 -19.82 32.15
CA ASP A 80 6.97 -20.72 33.30
C ASP A 80 6.03 -20.14 34.38
N ALA A 81 5.64 -18.87 34.24
CA ALA A 81 4.76 -18.17 35.19
C ALA A 81 3.95 -17.07 34.48
N PRO A 82 2.85 -17.40 33.78
CA PRO A 82 2.09 -16.44 32.97
C PRO A 82 1.53 -15.24 33.76
N SER A 83 1.34 -15.40 35.07
CA SER A 83 0.93 -14.32 35.99
C SER A 83 2.05 -13.32 36.28
N LYS A 84 3.32 -13.69 36.09
CA LYS A 84 4.47 -12.79 36.23
C LYS A 84 4.76 -12.14 34.88
N LYS A 85 4.68 -10.81 34.86
CA LYS A 85 5.09 -9.99 33.71
C LYS A 85 6.50 -9.50 33.92
N LYS A 86 7.39 -9.82 32.98
CA LYS A 86 8.72 -9.26 32.89
C LYS A 86 8.68 -7.95 32.13
N ILE A 87 9.12 -6.87 32.77
CA ILE A 87 9.28 -5.56 32.13
C ILE A 87 10.59 -5.57 31.36
N ILE A 88 10.52 -5.33 30.06
CA ILE A 88 11.67 -5.26 29.16
C ILE A 88 11.81 -3.85 28.64
N LYS A 89 12.97 -3.23 28.91
CA LYS A 89 13.33 -1.93 28.37
C LYS A 89 13.55 -2.02 26.86
N CYS A 90 13.05 -1.03 26.14
CA CYS A 90 13.29 -0.85 24.72
C CYS A 90 14.24 0.31 24.48
N ARG A 91 15.33 0.05 23.78
CA ARG A 91 16.28 1.08 23.36
C ARG A 91 15.86 1.68 22.03
N ARG A 92 15.84 3.01 21.93
CA ARG A 92 15.74 3.70 20.64
C ARG A 92 17.03 3.51 19.85
N VAL A 93 16.95 2.78 18.74
CA VAL A 93 18.07 2.52 17.83
C VAL A 93 18.29 3.68 16.88
N PHE A 94 17.21 4.29 16.38
CA PHE A 94 17.29 5.46 15.53
C PHE A 94 15.99 6.29 15.60
N SER A 95 16.12 7.57 15.30
CA SER A 95 15.01 8.44 14.89
C SER A 95 15.48 9.24 13.70
N ARG A 96 14.81 9.09 12.57
CA ARG A 96 15.22 9.72 11.30
C ARG A 96 14.05 10.27 10.52
N PHE A 97 14.37 11.19 9.64
CA PHE A 97 13.46 11.76 8.68
C PHE A 97 14.02 11.65 7.26
N TYR A 98 13.14 11.41 6.28
CA TYR A 98 13.46 11.39 4.86
C TYR A 98 12.39 12.12 4.05
N PHE A 99 12.82 12.86 3.03
CA PHE A 99 11.95 13.49 2.03
C PHE A 99 12.50 13.20 0.64
N ASP A 100 11.63 12.94 -0.33
CA ASP A 100 12.05 12.64 -1.70
C ASP A 100 12.37 13.87 -2.57
N GLY A 101 12.16 15.08 -2.03
CA GLY A 101 12.37 16.33 -2.75
C GLY A 101 11.15 16.83 -3.51
N LEU A 102 10.10 16.02 -3.63
CA LEU A 102 8.88 16.37 -4.35
C LEU A 102 7.68 16.47 -3.41
N CYS A 103 7.33 15.40 -2.70
CA CYS A 103 6.06 15.32 -1.98
C CYS A 103 6.06 14.32 -0.83
N SER A 104 6.71 13.18 -0.99
CA SER A 104 6.62 12.07 -0.04
C SER A 104 7.70 12.18 1.05
N GLY A 105 7.25 12.44 2.27
CA GLY A 105 8.05 12.49 3.48
C GLY A 105 7.71 11.36 4.45
N LYS A 106 8.69 10.99 5.30
CA LYS A 106 8.44 10.07 6.41
C LYS A 106 9.38 10.26 7.60
N TYR A 107 8.80 10.19 8.79
CA TYR A 107 9.54 9.98 10.03
C TYR A 107 9.60 8.49 10.35
N GLU A 108 10.76 8.01 10.83
CA GLU A 108 10.91 6.64 11.29
C GLU A 108 11.56 6.59 12.68
N ILE A 109 10.95 5.83 13.60
CA ILE A 109 11.46 5.57 14.95
C ILE A 109 11.71 4.06 15.08
N GLY A 110 12.98 3.68 15.25
CA GLY A 110 13.37 2.29 15.48
C GLY A 110 13.58 2.01 16.96
N LEU A 111 12.86 1.04 17.52
CA LEU A 111 12.98 0.54 18.88
C LEU A 111 13.47 -0.92 18.89
N ARG A 112 14.38 -1.24 19.81
CA ARG A 112 14.88 -2.60 20.03
C ARG A 112 14.67 -2.99 21.49
N PRO A 113 13.81 -3.98 21.78
CA PRO A 113 13.73 -4.55 23.11
C PRO A 113 15.07 -5.16 23.55
N GLU A 114 15.48 -4.92 24.78
CA GLU A 114 16.69 -5.47 25.40
C GLU A 114 16.40 -6.87 25.95
N LEU A 115 16.11 -7.80 25.03
CA LEU A 115 15.90 -9.21 25.34
C LEU A 115 17.23 -9.82 25.81
N GLY A 116 17.37 -10.08 27.11
CA GLY A 116 18.52 -10.81 27.66
C GLY A 116 18.64 -12.24 27.11
N LYS A 117 19.73 -12.94 27.42
CA LYS A 117 20.05 -14.29 26.86
C LYS A 117 19.01 -15.39 27.14
N CYS A 118 18.12 -15.22 28.11
CA CYS A 118 17.29 -16.31 28.67
C CYS A 118 15.80 -16.01 28.74
N VAL A 119 15.24 -15.16 27.87
CA VAL A 119 13.79 -14.97 27.87
C VAL A 119 13.16 -15.89 26.84
N SER A 120 12.77 -17.09 27.28
CA SER A 120 11.79 -17.90 26.54
C SER A 120 10.45 -17.19 26.71
N LEU A 121 9.98 -16.57 25.64
CA LEU A 121 8.75 -15.80 25.68
C LEU A 121 7.62 -16.72 25.25
N GLN A 122 6.64 -16.91 26.14
CA GLN A 122 5.37 -17.47 25.72
C GLN A 122 4.76 -16.57 24.65
N THR A 123 3.75 -17.10 23.95
CA THR A 123 3.03 -16.42 22.88
C THR A 123 2.38 -15.11 23.37
N SER A 124 3.14 -14.04 23.53
CA SER A 124 2.59 -12.70 23.70
C SER A 124 2.04 -12.28 22.35
N SER A 125 0.77 -11.92 22.28
CA SER A 125 0.22 -11.37 21.05
C SER A 125 1.05 -10.13 20.68
N ILE A 126 1.46 -10.02 19.41
CA ILE A 126 2.01 -8.77 18.84
C ILE A 126 1.16 -7.59 19.31
N ASN A 127 -0.16 -7.77 19.39
CA ASN A 127 -1.09 -6.73 19.79
C ASN A 127 -0.76 -6.12 21.16
N SER A 128 -0.43 -6.93 22.16
CA SER A 128 -0.08 -6.42 23.50
C SER A 128 1.21 -5.62 23.50
N ILE A 129 2.23 -6.10 22.77
CA ILE A 129 3.49 -5.37 22.57
C ILE A 129 3.22 -4.03 21.90
N LEU A 130 2.40 -4.02 20.84
CA LEU A 130 2.05 -2.81 20.13
C LEU A 130 1.19 -1.86 20.98
N ASP A 131 0.28 -2.36 21.81
CA ASP A 131 -0.52 -1.53 22.71
C ASP A 131 0.36 -0.76 23.69
N GLU A 132 1.34 -1.42 24.32
CA GLU A 132 2.24 -0.77 25.27
C GLU A 132 3.15 0.25 24.57
N LEU A 133 3.68 -0.09 23.39
CA LEU A 133 4.55 0.82 22.64
C LEU A 133 3.78 2.02 22.07
N LEU A 134 2.57 1.82 21.55
CA LEU A 134 1.73 2.90 21.03
C LEU A 134 1.29 3.84 22.16
N ASN A 135 1.07 3.33 23.38
CA ASN A 135 0.76 4.15 24.55
C ASN A 135 1.98 4.73 25.28
N THR A 136 3.19 4.44 24.81
CA THR A 136 4.40 5.02 25.39
C THR A 136 4.41 6.54 25.18
N ILE A 137 4.68 7.30 26.25
CA ILE A 137 4.84 8.75 26.18
C ILE A 137 6.18 9.10 25.54
N CYS A 138 6.11 9.99 24.56
CA CYS A 138 7.24 10.64 23.93
C CYS A 138 6.99 12.15 23.90
N SER A 139 8.00 12.91 23.52
CA SER A 139 7.93 14.36 23.44
C SER A 139 8.40 14.83 22.08
N VAL A 140 7.66 15.78 21.51
CA VAL A 140 8.01 16.46 20.27
C VAL A 140 8.44 17.88 20.60
N LYS A 141 9.58 18.31 20.06
CA LYS A 141 10.09 19.68 20.26
C LYS A 141 9.21 20.70 19.53
N SER A 142 8.65 21.65 20.26
CA SER A 142 7.92 22.80 19.73
C SER A 142 8.86 23.92 19.24
N THR A 143 8.32 24.86 18.47
CA THR A 143 9.02 26.08 18.01
C THR A 143 9.46 26.97 19.17
N SER A 144 8.69 27.02 20.26
CA SER A 144 9.01 27.76 21.49
C SER A 144 10.11 27.11 22.34
N LYS A 145 10.83 26.11 21.80
CA LYS A 145 11.80 25.25 22.50
C LYS A 145 11.21 24.38 23.61
N SER A 146 9.93 24.52 23.95
CA SER A 146 9.25 23.60 24.86
C SER A 146 9.08 22.22 24.19
N LYS A 147 8.95 21.19 25.02
CA LYS A 147 8.62 19.84 24.57
C LYS A 147 7.17 19.59 24.92
N VAL A 148 6.38 19.13 23.94
CA VAL A 148 4.99 18.73 24.16
C VAL A 148 4.95 17.21 24.16
N GLU A 149 4.27 16.64 25.14
CA GLU A 149 4.16 15.19 25.31
C GLU A 149 3.01 14.61 24.49
N TYR A 150 3.26 13.47 23.85
CA TYR A 150 2.31 12.71 23.04
C TYR A 150 2.52 11.22 23.28
N LYS A 151 1.48 10.42 23.08
CA LYS A 151 1.68 8.98 22.91
C LYS A 151 2.30 8.72 21.54
N VAL A 152 3.13 7.67 21.42
CA VAL A 152 3.70 7.27 20.11
C VAL A 152 2.59 7.06 19.07
N GLY A 153 1.46 6.49 19.50
CA GLY A 153 0.29 6.25 18.67
C GLY A 153 -0.45 7.50 18.21
N GLU A 154 -0.05 8.70 18.63
CA GLU A 154 -0.72 10.00 18.34
C GLU A 154 0.25 11.00 17.68
N LEU A 155 1.42 10.53 17.21
CA LEU A 155 2.50 11.40 16.76
C LEU A 155 2.28 12.06 15.39
N GLU A 156 1.44 11.52 14.51
CA GLU A 156 1.38 11.98 13.12
C GLU A 156 1.00 13.46 12.98
N ASP A 157 0.06 13.96 13.79
CA ASP A 157 -0.34 15.37 13.77
C ASP A 157 0.80 16.27 14.22
N ALA A 158 1.41 15.92 15.36
CA ALA A 158 2.52 16.66 15.92
C ALA A 158 3.73 16.69 14.97
N LEU A 159 4.03 15.58 14.30
CA LEU A 159 5.16 15.48 13.36
C LEU A 159 4.89 16.17 12.03
N SER A 160 3.66 16.10 11.50
CA SER A 160 3.25 16.84 10.30
C SER A 160 3.34 18.35 10.53
N PHE A 161 2.78 18.82 11.65
CA PHE A 161 2.85 20.21 12.05
C PHE A 161 4.30 20.67 12.30
N HIS A 162 5.09 19.86 13.00
CA HIS A 162 6.51 20.13 13.24
C HIS A 162 7.28 20.28 11.93
N TYR A 163 7.11 19.36 11.00
CA TYR A 163 7.77 19.43 9.69
C TYR A 163 7.41 20.71 8.95
N ARG A 164 6.11 21.02 8.91
CA ARG A 164 5.59 22.18 8.20
C ARG A 164 6.19 23.47 8.75
N LEU A 165 6.25 23.63 10.07
CA LEU A 165 6.95 24.74 10.72
C LEU A 165 8.46 24.72 10.44
N ALA A 166 9.10 23.57 10.58
CA ALA A 166 10.54 23.42 10.39
C ALA A 166 10.99 23.81 8.97
N THR A 167 10.11 23.67 7.99
CA THR A 167 10.39 23.87 6.57
C THR A 167 9.75 25.11 5.96
N THR A 168 9.02 25.94 6.71
CA THR A 168 8.42 27.21 6.22
C THR A 168 9.24 28.43 6.67
N PRO A 169 9.68 29.37 5.81
CA PRO A 169 10.46 30.53 6.25
C PRO A 169 9.82 31.30 7.41
N ASN A 170 10.62 31.78 8.36
CA ASN A 170 10.08 32.48 9.54
C ASN A 170 9.27 33.73 9.19
N SER A 171 9.72 34.49 8.18
CA SER A 171 8.98 35.66 7.67
C SER A 171 7.57 35.27 7.21
N TRP A 172 7.44 34.14 6.52
CA TRP A 172 6.15 33.65 6.08
C TRP A 172 5.25 33.26 7.26
N ILE A 173 5.81 32.57 8.28
CA ILE A 173 5.08 32.15 9.49
C ILE A 173 4.57 33.36 10.28
N THR A 174 5.32 34.46 10.31
CA THR A 174 4.91 35.67 11.04
C THR A 174 3.82 36.46 10.33
N GLU A 175 3.80 36.40 8.99
CA GLU A 175 2.89 37.18 8.15
C GLU A 175 1.61 36.42 7.77
N ASN A 176 1.61 35.09 7.84
CA ASN A 176 0.54 34.25 7.31
C ASN A 176 0.17 33.11 8.24
N GLU A 177 -1.11 32.75 8.26
CA GLU A 177 -1.54 31.46 8.81
C GLU A 177 -1.06 30.33 7.89
N ILE A 178 -0.50 29.27 8.47
CA ILE A 178 0.01 28.13 7.70
C ILE A 178 -1.13 27.14 7.44
N PRO A 179 -1.54 26.92 6.17
CA PRO A 179 -2.64 26.01 5.88
C PRO A 179 -2.35 24.56 6.28
N ASN A 180 -3.34 23.93 6.93
CA ASN A 180 -3.23 22.54 7.37
C ASN A 180 -3.15 21.52 6.22
N TRP A 181 -3.67 21.86 5.04
CA TRP A 181 -3.63 21.00 3.85
C TRP A 181 -2.27 21.01 3.13
N TRP A 182 -1.37 21.94 3.47
CA TRP A 182 0.00 21.95 2.91
C TRP A 182 0.79 20.70 3.26
N THR A 183 0.52 20.13 4.43
CA THR A 183 1.15 18.90 4.87
C THR A 183 0.09 17.95 5.42
N ILE A 184 -0.18 16.88 4.69
CA ILE A 184 -1.20 15.90 5.04
C ILE A 184 -0.52 14.69 5.65
N LYS A 185 -1.00 14.27 6.82
CA LYS A 185 -0.55 13.02 7.44
C LYS A 185 -1.06 11.81 6.65
N GLY A 186 -0.20 10.84 6.42
CA GLY A 186 -0.58 9.53 5.91
C GLY A 186 -0.91 8.56 7.05
N THR A 187 -1.50 7.43 6.69
CA THR A 187 -1.72 6.30 7.59
C THR A 187 -0.38 5.81 8.13
N PRO A 188 -0.21 5.66 9.46
CA PRO A 188 1.04 5.19 10.03
C PRO A 188 1.25 3.70 9.78
N LEU A 189 2.53 3.32 9.68
CA LEU A 189 2.97 1.95 9.43
C LEU A 189 3.86 1.46 10.58
N ILE A 190 3.66 0.23 11.02
CA ILE A 190 4.56 -0.45 11.96
C ILE A 190 5.25 -1.59 11.22
N TYR A 191 6.57 -1.66 11.32
CA TYR A 191 7.36 -2.76 10.76
C TYR A 191 8.08 -3.50 11.88
N ILE A 192 7.87 -4.82 11.99
CA ILE A 192 8.44 -5.67 13.03
C ILE A 192 9.36 -6.70 12.37
N GLU A 193 10.59 -6.76 12.83
CA GLU A 193 11.57 -7.79 12.47
C GLU A 193 11.79 -8.72 13.64
N THR A 194 11.64 -10.02 13.38
CA THR A 194 11.99 -11.10 14.32
C THR A 194 12.90 -12.11 13.65
N GLU A 195 13.76 -12.73 14.45
CA GLU A 195 14.67 -13.81 14.08
C GLU A 195 14.41 -15.03 14.96
N ALA A 196 14.84 -16.23 14.53
CA ALA A 196 14.69 -17.48 15.28
C ALA A 196 15.17 -17.38 16.75
N ARG A 197 16.25 -16.64 17.00
CA ARG A 197 16.81 -16.43 18.33
C ARG A 197 15.95 -15.57 19.26
N ASP A 198 15.00 -14.82 18.73
CA ASP A 198 14.14 -13.96 19.56
C ASP A 198 13.18 -14.80 20.43
N LYS A 199 13.07 -16.12 20.17
CA LYS A 199 12.19 -17.08 20.89
C LYS A 199 10.77 -16.55 21.09
N LEU A 200 10.30 -15.70 20.17
CA LEU A 200 9.01 -15.06 20.23
C LEU A 200 8.08 -15.78 19.25
N LEU A 201 7.22 -16.65 19.78
CA LEU A 201 6.15 -17.26 18.99
C LEU A 201 5.05 -16.21 18.76
N ILE A 202 5.02 -15.66 17.56
CA ILE A 202 3.95 -14.74 17.17
C ILE A 202 2.84 -15.57 16.53
N LYS A 203 1.73 -15.73 17.27
CA LYS A 203 0.45 -16.13 16.68
C LYS A 203 -0.17 -14.91 16.02
N SER A 204 -0.46 -15.00 14.74
CA SER A 204 -1.15 -13.95 13.99
C SER A 204 -1.96 -14.59 12.88
N ASN A 205 -3.21 -14.15 12.69
CA ASN A 205 -4.10 -14.61 11.63
C ASN A 205 -3.77 -13.94 10.27
N GLY A 206 -2.54 -13.48 10.08
CA GLY A 206 -2.10 -12.82 8.85
C GLY A 206 -1.72 -13.85 7.78
N LEU A 207 -1.90 -13.48 6.52
CA LEU A 207 -1.42 -14.27 5.40
C LEU A 207 0.11 -14.32 5.42
N ASN A 208 0.66 -15.53 5.32
CA ASN A 208 2.09 -15.79 5.28
C ASN A 208 2.56 -15.85 3.84
N VAL A 209 3.46 -14.93 3.46
CA VAL A 209 4.13 -15.01 2.17
C VAL A 209 5.59 -15.42 2.40
N PRO A 210 6.00 -16.64 2.01
CA PRO A 210 7.39 -17.04 2.09
C PRO A 210 8.19 -16.34 0.99
N ILE A 211 9.41 -15.94 1.32
CA ILE A 211 10.40 -15.36 0.42
C ILE A 211 11.74 -16.03 0.71
N TYR A 212 12.56 -16.20 -0.33
CA TYR A 212 13.90 -16.83 -0.26
C TYR A 212 13.88 -18.25 0.28
N ASN A 213 13.39 -19.20 -0.52
CA ASN A 213 13.41 -20.62 -0.15
C ASN A 213 12.80 -20.90 1.23
N ASN A 214 11.73 -20.15 1.58
CA ASN A 214 11.04 -20.26 2.87
C ASN A 214 11.91 -19.90 4.10
N THR A 215 12.97 -19.09 3.95
CA THR A 215 13.75 -18.59 5.11
C THR A 215 13.14 -17.35 5.75
N ILE A 216 12.46 -16.52 4.95
CA ILE A 216 11.80 -15.29 5.41
C ILE A 216 10.31 -15.37 5.16
N PHE A 217 9.52 -14.99 6.16
CA PHE A 217 8.07 -14.93 6.09
C PHE A 217 7.60 -13.51 6.35
N PHE A 218 6.66 -13.05 5.51
CA PHE A 218 5.95 -11.79 5.73
C PHE A 218 4.52 -12.03 6.13
N ARG A 219 4.04 -11.17 7.02
CA ARG A 219 2.65 -11.09 7.44
C ARG A 219 2.23 -9.63 7.45
N GLN A 220 0.99 -9.37 7.06
CA GLN A 220 0.34 -8.09 7.31
C GLN A 220 -0.81 -8.30 8.29
N LEU A 221 -0.98 -7.34 9.19
CA LEU A 221 -2.11 -7.26 10.09
C LEU A 221 -2.49 -5.79 10.31
N TRP A 222 -3.73 -5.57 10.73
CA TRP A 222 -4.21 -4.26 11.12
C TRP A 222 -4.29 -4.18 12.63
N LYS A 223 -3.63 -3.16 13.21
CA LYS A 223 -3.71 -2.87 14.63
C LYS A 223 -4.66 -1.70 14.85
N LYS A 224 -5.83 -1.97 15.41
CA LYS A 224 -6.72 -0.91 15.91
C LYS A 224 -6.08 -0.22 17.12
N TYR A 225 -6.19 1.09 17.15
CA TYR A 225 -5.77 2.00 18.20
C TYR A 225 -6.92 2.98 18.51
N ALA A 226 -6.77 3.81 19.54
CA ALA A 226 -7.79 4.75 20.00
C ALA A 226 -8.45 5.55 18.86
N ASN A 227 -9.69 6.00 19.06
CA ASN A 227 -10.46 6.80 18.11
C ASN A 227 -10.63 6.16 16.72
N ASN A 228 -10.82 4.83 16.67
CA ASN A 228 -10.90 4.05 15.43
C ASN A 228 -9.71 4.24 14.50
N LYS A 229 -8.55 4.63 15.03
CA LYS A 229 -7.35 4.72 14.24
C LYS A 229 -6.79 3.32 13.99
N HIS A 230 -6.27 3.11 12.79
CA HIS A 230 -5.65 1.86 12.41
C HIS A 230 -4.18 2.06 12.05
N PHE A 231 -3.35 1.14 12.50
CA PHE A 231 -1.96 1.02 12.08
C PHE A 231 -1.86 -0.21 11.19
N ARG A 232 -1.30 -0.03 10.00
CA ARG A 232 -0.88 -1.17 9.19
C ARG A 232 0.40 -1.73 9.78
N VAL A 233 0.43 -3.04 10.02
CA VAL A 233 1.57 -3.71 10.63
C VAL A 233 2.12 -4.74 9.67
N TRP A 234 3.39 -4.59 9.34
CA TRP A 234 4.18 -5.56 8.62
C TRP A 234 5.06 -6.32 9.59
N HIS A 235 4.96 -7.63 9.59
CA HIS A 235 5.79 -8.49 10.41
C HIS A 235 6.63 -9.41 9.52
N ARG A 236 7.95 -9.23 9.59
CA ARG A 236 8.94 -10.12 9.02
C ARG A 236 9.45 -11.09 10.09
N HIS A 237 9.36 -12.38 9.80
CA HIS A 237 9.92 -13.44 10.61
C HIS A 237 10.96 -14.24 9.82
N ALA A 238 12.08 -14.60 10.46
CA ALA A 238 13.02 -15.58 9.93
C ALA A 238 13.03 -16.82 10.82
N ASN A 239 12.83 -17.99 10.20
CA ASN A 239 12.81 -19.29 10.88
C ASN A 239 14.21 -19.77 11.30
N SER A 240 15.25 -19.21 10.71
CA SER A 240 16.64 -19.53 10.97
C SER A 240 17.48 -18.27 11.15
N ARG A 241 18.76 -18.46 11.49
CA ARG A 241 19.72 -17.35 11.50
C ARG A 241 20.06 -16.98 10.05
N LEU A 242 19.72 -15.76 9.67
CA LEU A 242 20.03 -15.23 8.34
C LEU A 242 21.53 -15.02 8.16
N SER A 243 22.03 -15.34 6.97
CA SER A 243 23.35 -14.97 6.48
C SER A 243 23.50 -13.45 6.35
N VAL A 244 24.74 -12.97 6.19
CA VAL A 244 25.02 -11.53 6.00
C VAL A 244 24.30 -10.98 4.76
N GLU A 245 24.25 -11.77 3.69
CA GLU A 245 23.59 -11.40 2.45
C GLU A 245 22.06 -11.34 2.63
N GLU A 246 21.45 -12.37 3.23
CA GLU A 246 20.02 -12.38 3.54
C GLU A 246 19.61 -11.23 4.47
N LEU A 247 20.47 -10.85 5.41
CA LEU A 247 20.24 -9.67 6.26
C LEU A 247 20.25 -8.37 5.46
N ASP A 248 21.16 -8.20 4.50
CA ASP A 248 21.15 -7.02 3.63
C ASP A 248 19.94 -6.99 2.70
N ARG A 249 19.56 -8.15 2.14
CA ARG A 249 18.34 -8.30 1.35
C ARG A 249 17.09 -7.99 2.17
N ALA A 250 16.95 -8.54 3.38
CA ALA A 250 15.84 -8.24 4.29
C ALA A 250 15.78 -6.74 4.65
N ARG A 251 16.94 -6.12 4.86
CA ARG A 251 17.05 -4.68 5.09
C ARG A 251 16.56 -3.86 3.90
N LYS A 252 16.97 -4.20 2.68
CA LYS A 252 16.54 -3.55 1.43
C LYS A 252 15.04 -3.74 1.21
N LEU A 253 14.54 -4.95 1.43
CA LEU A 253 13.14 -5.32 1.33
C LEU A 253 12.25 -4.46 2.25
N ARG A 254 12.64 -4.33 3.52
CA ARG A 254 11.99 -3.40 4.45
C ARG A 254 11.94 -1.99 3.89
N MET A 255 13.07 -1.47 3.41
CA MET A 255 13.15 -0.09 2.91
C MET A 255 12.23 0.14 1.72
N ILE A 256 12.18 -0.80 0.77
CA ILE A 256 11.28 -0.78 -0.37
C ILE A 256 9.83 -0.73 0.10
N LEU A 257 9.43 -1.68 0.97
CA LEU A 257 8.07 -1.80 1.46
C LEU A 257 7.61 -0.53 2.20
N MET A 258 8.47 0.00 3.06
CA MET A 258 8.22 1.23 3.81
C MET A 258 8.12 2.46 2.89
N ARG A 259 8.92 2.52 1.83
CA ARG A 259 8.82 3.57 0.80
C ARG A 259 7.53 3.45 0.02
N LEU A 260 7.17 2.26 -0.46
CA LEU A 260 5.95 2.04 -1.24
C LEU A 260 4.71 2.48 -0.45
N HIS A 261 4.66 2.16 0.85
CA HIS A 261 3.63 2.69 1.73
C HIS A 261 3.59 4.22 1.72
N SER A 262 4.74 4.88 1.88
CA SER A 262 4.78 6.35 1.88
C SER A 262 4.39 6.97 0.53
N ASP A 263 4.78 6.36 -0.59
CA ASP A 263 4.41 6.81 -1.93
C ASP A 263 2.90 6.67 -2.18
N ARG A 264 2.26 5.60 -1.69
CA ARG A 264 0.81 5.42 -1.75
C ARG A 264 0.06 6.46 -0.92
N GLU A 265 0.45 6.65 0.34
CA GLU A 265 -0.16 7.67 1.20
C GLU A 265 -0.01 9.09 0.60
N ALA A 266 1.16 9.37 0.03
CA ALA A 266 1.43 10.63 -0.64
C ALA A 266 0.55 10.83 -1.89
N LEU A 267 0.40 9.80 -2.71
CA LEU A 267 -0.46 9.84 -3.89
C LEU A 267 -1.93 10.03 -3.52
N ASN A 268 -2.44 9.29 -2.53
CA ASN A 268 -3.82 9.44 -2.04
C ASN A 268 -4.11 10.85 -1.52
N SER A 269 -3.22 11.37 -0.68
CA SER A 269 -3.35 12.73 -0.13
C SER A 269 -3.32 13.80 -1.22
N LEU A 270 -2.47 13.60 -2.23
CA LEU A 270 -2.32 14.54 -3.33
C LEU A 270 -3.56 14.57 -4.23
N LEU A 271 -4.13 13.40 -4.52
CA LEU A 271 -5.39 13.29 -5.26
C LEU A 271 -6.54 13.94 -4.50
N GLY A 272 -6.61 13.74 -3.17
CA GLY A 272 -7.57 14.43 -2.30
C GLY A 272 -7.44 15.96 -2.37
N ASN A 273 -6.21 16.48 -2.30
CA ASN A 273 -5.97 17.92 -2.44
C ASN A 273 -6.39 18.47 -3.83
N ILE A 274 -6.35 17.64 -4.88
CA ILE A 274 -6.80 18.04 -6.22
C ILE A 274 -8.32 18.03 -6.29
N SER A 275 -8.97 16.98 -5.80
CA SER A 275 -10.44 16.87 -5.79
C SER A 275 -11.11 17.94 -4.91
N GLU A 276 -10.49 18.30 -3.79
CA GLU A 276 -10.92 19.39 -2.89
C GLU A 276 -10.62 20.79 -3.47
N GLY A 277 -9.92 20.87 -4.60
CA GLY A 277 -9.58 22.12 -5.27
C GLY A 277 -8.51 22.95 -4.58
N HIS A 278 -7.80 22.38 -3.59
CA HIS A 278 -6.62 22.96 -2.94
C HIS A 278 -5.43 23.03 -3.92
N LEU A 279 -5.30 22.03 -4.80
CA LEU A 279 -4.36 22.00 -5.90
C LEU A 279 -5.09 22.13 -7.23
N ARG A 280 -4.75 23.17 -8.00
CA ARG A 280 -5.32 23.44 -9.32
C ARG A 280 -4.20 23.44 -10.36
N PRO A 281 -3.71 22.26 -10.78
CA PRO A 281 -2.58 22.17 -11.68
C PRO A 281 -2.92 22.85 -13.02
N GLN A 282 -2.14 23.89 -13.36
CA GLN A 282 -2.25 24.58 -14.63
C GLN A 282 -1.30 23.96 -15.66
N ALA A 283 -1.78 23.72 -16.88
CA ALA A 283 -0.97 23.10 -17.91
C ALA A 283 0.29 23.93 -18.22
N LYS A 284 1.42 23.23 -18.45
CA LYS A 284 2.71 23.82 -18.84
C LYS A 284 3.33 24.76 -17.80
N THR A 285 3.09 24.52 -16.51
CA THR A 285 3.75 25.22 -15.40
C THR A 285 4.80 24.32 -14.73
N PRO A 286 5.85 24.88 -14.10
CA PRO A 286 6.83 24.11 -13.34
C PRO A 286 6.21 23.25 -12.23
N GLU A 287 5.15 23.74 -11.59
CA GLU A 287 4.39 23.06 -10.54
C GLU A 287 3.72 21.80 -11.07
N THR A 288 3.06 21.91 -12.23
CA THR A 288 2.43 20.77 -12.90
C THR A 288 3.47 19.78 -13.41
N ASP A 289 4.63 20.24 -13.88
CA ASP A 289 5.71 19.34 -14.31
C ASP A 289 6.29 18.56 -13.11
N ASN A 290 6.45 19.19 -11.94
CA ASN A 290 6.81 18.52 -10.68
C ASN A 290 5.73 17.51 -10.26
N LEU A 291 4.46 17.87 -10.37
CA LEU A 291 3.33 16.99 -10.05
C LEU A 291 3.34 15.74 -10.93
N GLN A 292 3.50 15.92 -12.25
CA GLN A 292 3.58 14.82 -13.20
C GLN A 292 4.81 13.94 -12.95
N LEU A 293 5.96 14.53 -12.64
CA LEU A 293 7.18 13.80 -12.29
C LEU A 293 6.97 12.95 -11.03
N PHE A 294 6.37 13.50 -9.98
CA PHE A 294 6.08 12.77 -8.76
C PHE A 294 5.13 11.60 -9.04
N ILE A 295 3.98 11.86 -9.68
CA ILE A 295 2.98 10.81 -9.94
C ILE A 295 3.55 9.71 -10.83
N SER A 296 4.28 10.06 -11.91
CA SER A 296 4.93 9.06 -12.75
C SER A 296 5.93 8.22 -11.96
N THR A 297 6.71 8.84 -11.07
CA THR A 297 7.72 8.13 -10.28
C THR A 297 7.07 7.21 -9.24
N ALA A 298 6.07 7.71 -8.51
CA ALA A 298 5.33 6.96 -7.52
C ALA A 298 4.58 5.78 -8.16
N VAL A 299 3.88 6.00 -9.27
CA VAL A 299 3.17 4.93 -9.98
C VAL A 299 4.12 3.91 -10.59
N SER A 300 5.24 4.32 -11.21
CA SER A 300 6.25 3.36 -11.71
C SER A 300 6.77 2.44 -10.60
N ARG A 301 6.87 2.93 -9.34
CA ARG A 301 7.23 2.09 -8.19
C ARG A 301 6.06 1.20 -7.75
N ILE A 302 4.85 1.72 -7.68
CA ILE A 302 3.68 0.94 -7.24
C ILE A 302 3.35 -0.18 -8.24
N VAL A 303 3.50 0.09 -9.54
CA VAL A 303 3.05 -0.74 -10.67
C VAL A 303 4.25 -1.42 -11.37
N ARG A 304 5.34 -1.72 -10.65
CA ARG A 304 6.42 -2.62 -11.11
C ARG A 304 6.99 -2.27 -12.51
N ASP A 305 7.44 -1.04 -12.70
CA ASP A 305 8.18 -0.67 -13.92
C ASP A 305 9.63 -1.19 -13.84
N GLU A 306 9.82 -2.46 -14.23
CA GLU A 306 11.09 -3.23 -14.20
C GLU A 306 12.28 -2.46 -14.80
N GLU A 307 12.06 -1.67 -15.85
CA GLU A 307 13.12 -0.89 -16.51
C GLU A 307 13.65 0.28 -15.64
N ARG A 308 12.86 0.75 -14.66
CA ARG A 308 13.18 1.95 -13.85
C ARG A 308 13.68 1.63 -12.45
N VAL A 309 13.42 0.42 -11.93
CA VAL A 309 13.78 0.05 -10.54
C VAL A 309 15.24 -0.40 -10.42
N GLY A 310 15.94 -0.64 -11.53
CA GLY A 310 17.37 -1.01 -11.59
C GLY A 310 17.72 -2.30 -10.84
N SER A 311 19.01 -2.65 -10.80
CA SER A 311 19.61 -3.96 -10.44
C SER A 311 19.38 -4.53 -9.03
N LEU A 312 18.37 -4.05 -8.27
CA LEU A 312 17.76 -4.91 -7.25
C LEU A 312 17.23 -6.13 -8.01
N SER A 313 17.59 -7.35 -7.56
CA SER A 313 17.11 -8.58 -8.21
C SER A 313 15.60 -8.42 -8.39
N GLU A 314 15.12 -8.50 -9.63
CA GLU A 314 13.70 -8.26 -9.95
C GLU A 314 12.78 -9.04 -8.99
N GLU A 315 13.26 -10.20 -8.56
CA GLU A 315 12.74 -11.03 -7.47
C GLU A 315 12.39 -10.26 -6.19
N LEU A 316 13.28 -9.41 -5.68
CA LEU A 316 13.10 -8.65 -4.44
C LEU A 316 11.91 -7.70 -4.51
N PHE A 317 11.86 -6.91 -5.57
CA PHE A 317 10.80 -5.93 -5.78
C PHE A 317 9.48 -6.62 -6.10
N SER A 318 9.53 -7.65 -6.95
CA SER A 318 8.38 -8.49 -7.29
C SER A 318 7.80 -9.13 -6.04
N ALA A 319 8.64 -9.67 -5.16
CA ALA A 319 8.19 -10.25 -3.91
C ALA A 319 7.50 -9.21 -3.01
N VAL A 320 7.97 -7.94 -2.95
CA VAL A 320 7.27 -6.89 -2.20
C VAL A 320 5.90 -6.59 -2.79
N ILE A 321 5.83 -6.38 -4.11
CA ILE A 321 4.57 -6.01 -4.78
C ILE A 321 3.59 -7.18 -4.69
N GLU A 322 4.00 -8.40 -4.98
CA GLU A 322 3.18 -9.62 -4.82
C GLU A 322 2.70 -9.76 -3.37
N THR A 323 3.60 -9.56 -2.40
CA THR A 323 3.23 -9.59 -0.98
C THR A 323 2.23 -8.48 -0.65
N TYR A 324 2.42 -7.26 -1.17
CA TYR A 324 1.53 -6.14 -0.93
C TYR A 324 0.15 -6.38 -1.55
N GLU A 325 0.06 -6.76 -2.82
CA GLU A 325 -1.20 -7.06 -3.51
C GLU A 325 -1.94 -8.23 -2.87
N ALA A 326 -1.22 -9.30 -2.50
CA ALA A 326 -1.83 -10.44 -1.82
C ALA A 326 -2.41 -10.08 -0.45
N LEU A 327 -1.81 -9.09 0.23
CA LEU A 327 -2.22 -8.67 1.57
C LEU A 327 -3.21 -7.49 1.56
N SER A 328 -3.30 -6.76 0.45
CA SER A 328 -4.15 -5.56 0.32
C SER A 328 -4.76 -5.45 -1.08
N PRO A 329 -5.60 -6.44 -1.49
CA PRO A 329 -6.14 -6.50 -2.85
C PRO A 329 -7.05 -5.31 -3.16
N GLY A 330 -6.94 -4.78 -4.38
CA GLY A 330 -7.79 -3.68 -4.87
C GLY A 330 -7.36 -2.27 -4.46
N GLU A 331 -6.50 -2.11 -3.45
CA GLU A 331 -5.98 -0.78 -3.05
C GLU A 331 -5.26 -0.08 -4.20
N THR A 332 -4.52 -0.84 -5.00
CA THR A 332 -3.83 -0.31 -6.17
C THR A 332 -4.83 0.14 -7.23
N ASP A 333 -5.84 -0.68 -7.53
CA ASP A 333 -6.87 -0.31 -8.51
C ASP A 333 -7.65 0.94 -8.10
N GLU A 334 -7.96 1.10 -6.81
CA GLU A 334 -8.62 2.29 -6.28
C GLU A 334 -7.79 3.57 -6.53
N VAL A 335 -6.50 3.54 -6.20
CA VAL A 335 -5.58 4.66 -6.43
C VAL A 335 -5.53 5.01 -7.91
N LEU A 336 -5.52 4.00 -8.78
CA LEU A 336 -5.41 4.18 -10.22
C LEU A 336 -6.71 4.71 -10.83
N GLN A 337 -7.86 4.29 -10.32
CA GLN A 337 -9.16 4.86 -10.71
C GLN A 337 -9.24 6.34 -10.32
N LYS A 338 -8.84 6.69 -9.09
CA LYS A 338 -8.77 8.10 -8.65
C LYS A 338 -7.87 8.94 -9.57
N ILE A 339 -6.70 8.42 -9.93
CA ILE A 339 -5.83 9.10 -10.91
C ILE A 339 -6.55 9.37 -12.23
N LYS A 340 -7.27 8.38 -12.78
CA LYS A 340 -7.98 8.53 -14.06
C LYS A 340 -9.09 9.57 -14.00
N LEU A 341 -9.78 9.69 -12.86
CA LEU A 341 -10.91 10.60 -12.69
C LEU A 341 -10.46 12.04 -12.40
N GLU A 342 -9.43 12.22 -11.57
CA GLU A 342 -9.07 13.53 -11.01
C GLU A 342 -8.04 14.31 -11.84
N LEU A 343 -7.33 13.65 -12.78
CA LEU A 343 -6.17 14.26 -13.44
C LEU A 343 -6.33 14.40 -14.95
N ASN A 344 -6.38 15.65 -15.42
CA ASN A 344 -6.23 15.99 -16.83
C ASN A 344 -4.74 15.97 -17.23
N PHE A 345 -4.17 14.76 -17.35
CA PHE A 345 -2.80 14.58 -17.77
C PHE A 345 -2.57 14.96 -19.23
N ARG A 346 -1.32 15.35 -19.56
CA ARG A 346 -0.87 15.34 -20.96
C ARG A 346 -1.14 13.95 -21.54
N PRO A 347 -1.77 13.82 -22.72
CA PRO A 347 -2.17 12.52 -23.28
C PRO A 347 -1.06 11.48 -23.33
N GLN A 348 0.19 11.91 -23.55
CA GLN A 348 1.36 11.03 -23.56
C GLN A 348 1.72 10.48 -22.17
N ALA A 349 1.64 11.30 -21.12
CA ALA A 349 1.86 10.86 -19.75
C ALA A 349 0.76 9.88 -19.33
N PHE A 350 -0.49 10.18 -19.68
CA PHE A 350 -1.61 9.28 -19.48
C PHE A 350 -1.48 7.98 -20.27
N LYS A 351 -1.02 8.02 -21.53
CA LYS A 351 -0.78 6.82 -22.34
C LYS A 351 0.32 5.95 -21.76
N LYS A 352 1.42 6.55 -21.27
CA LYS A 352 2.49 5.82 -20.55
C LYS A 352 1.96 5.22 -19.26
N LEU A 353 1.20 5.98 -18.50
CA LEU A 353 0.54 5.52 -17.29
C LEU A 353 -0.37 4.33 -17.60
N ASN A 354 -1.36 4.48 -18.46
CA ASN A 354 -2.26 3.41 -18.89
C ASN A 354 -1.52 2.18 -19.44
N LYS A 355 -0.42 2.36 -20.17
CA LYS A 355 0.41 1.24 -20.62
C LYS A 355 1.00 0.47 -19.43
N LEU A 356 1.50 1.16 -18.41
CA LEU A 356 1.97 0.52 -17.16
C LEU A 356 0.81 -0.18 -16.45
N LEU A 357 -0.35 0.47 -16.32
CA LEU A 357 -1.54 -0.11 -15.67
C LEU A 357 -2.00 -1.39 -16.35
N ASN A 358 -2.10 -1.37 -17.68
CA ASN A 358 -2.59 -2.50 -18.45
C ASN A 358 -1.56 -3.65 -18.53
N ARG A 359 -0.26 -3.35 -18.40
CA ARG A 359 0.81 -4.38 -18.36
C ARG A 359 0.78 -5.16 -17.06
N GLU A 360 0.56 -4.49 -15.92
CA GLU A 360 0.54 -5.15 -14.62
C GLU A 360 -0.75 -5.90 -14.33
N ALA A 361 -1.91 -5.38 -14.72
CA ALA A 361 -3.17 -6.14 -14.65
C ALA A 361 -3.03 -7.52 -15.33
N LYS A 362 -2.26 -7.59 -16.42
CA LYS A 362 -1.94 -8.84 -17.13
C LYS A 362 -0.93 -9.73 -16.40
N LYS A 363 0.08 -9.17 -15.72
CA LYS A 363 1.15 -9.94 -15.02
C LYS A 363 0.72 -10.46 -13.65
N VAL A 364 0.01 -9.65 -12.86
CA VAL A 364 -0.49 -10.03 -11.52
C VAL A 364 -1.47 -11.19 -11.66
N ARG A 365 -2.39 -11.11 -12.63
CA ARG A 365 -3.32 -12.21 -12.96
C ARG A 365 -2.60 -13.49 -13.34
N LYS A 366 -1.55 -13.41 -14.18
CA LYS A 366 -0.78 -14.59 -14.62
C LYS A 366 0.02 -15.25 -13.49
N THR A 367 0.50 -14.47 -12.53
CA THR A 367 1.31 -14.96 -11.41
C THR A 367 0.45 -15.58 -10.31
N ILE A 368 -0.73 -15.01 -10.04
CA ILE A 368 -1.72 -15.59 -9.12
C ILE A 368 -2.22 -16.93 -9.68
N VAL A 369 -2.60 -17.00 -10.97
CA VAL A 369 -3.08 -18.25 -11.59
C VAL A 369 -2.02 -19.36 -11.57
N ASN A 370 -0.74 -19.05 -11.84
CA ASN A 370 0.32 -20.06 -11.86
C ASN A 370 0.80 -20.51 -10.46
N LYS A 371 0.70 -19.67 -9.42
CA LYS A 371 1.11 -20.04 -8.06
C LYS A 371 -0.01 -20.66 -7.23
N THR A 372 -1.28 -20.37 -7.54
CA THR A 372 -2.42 -20.99 -6.82
C THR A 372 -2.49 -22.52 -7.03
N GLN A 373 -1.86 -23.06 -8.08
CA GLN A 373 -1.67 -24.51 -8.26
C GLN A 373 -0.65 -25.14 -7.28
N ASN A 374 0.19 -24.36 -6.59
CA ASN A 374 1.27 -24.88 -5.72
C ASN A 374 1.17 -24.44 -4.24
N PHE A 375 0.16 -23.67 -3.87
CA PHE A 375 -0.08 -23.32 -2.47
C PHE A 375 -1.30 -24.10 -1.95
N ASN A 376 -1.05 -25.15 -1.16
CA ASN A 376 -2.05 -25.69 -0.23
C ASN A 376 -2.35 -24.62 0.83
N ILE A 377 -3.25 -23.71 0.49
CA ILE A 377 -3.80 -22.71 1.40
C ILE A 377 -4.94 -23.40 2.14
N ASN A 378 -4.72 -23.68 3.42
CA ASN A 378 -5.79 -24.14 4.31
C ASN A 378 -6.98 -23.18 4.23
N GLU A 379 -8.11 -23.77 3.89
CA GLU A 379 -9.48 -23.29 3.88
C GLU A 379 -9.72 -22.13 4.86
N ASN A 380 -9.88 -20.90 4.35
CA ASN A 380 -10.76 -19.85 4.88
C ASN A 380 -10.59 -18.45 4.27
N TYR A 381 -9.74 -18.25 3.25
CA TYR A 381 -9.67 -16.96 2.57
C TYR A 381 -9.68 -17.12 1.04
N GLY A 382 -10.77 -16.64 0.44
CA GLY A 382 -10.74 -16.06 -0.91
C GLY A 382 -10.39 -16.97 -2.07
N ILE A 383 -10.69 -18.27 -2.00
CA ILE A 383 -11.03 -18.97 -3.25
C ILE A 383 -12.24 -18.20 -3.77
N VAL A 384 -12.13 -17.56 -4.94
CA VAL A 384 -13.30 -17.07 -5.66
C VAL A 384 -14.21 -18.29 -5.75
N ASN A 385 -15.26 -18.32 -4.94
CA ASN A 385 -16.19 -19.45 -4.90
C ASN A 385 -16.96 -19.38 -6.22
N ILE A 386 -16.34 -19.87 -7.30
CA ILE A 386 -16.87 -19.79 -8.66
C ILE A 386 -18.22 -20.50 -8.67
N GLU A 387 -18.33 -21.64 -7.99
CA GLU A 387 -19.58 -22.37 -7.82
C GLU A 387 -20.67 -21.53 -7.13
N GLY A 388 -20.32 -20.86 -6.02
CA GLY A 388 -21.23 -19.95 -5.31
C GLY A 388 -21.63 -18.73 -6.14
N LYS A 389 -20.70 -18.16 -6.90
CA LYS A 389 -20.96 -17.04 -7.82
C LYS A 389 -21.84 -17.45 -8.99
N ILE A 390 -21.59 -18.60 -9.60
CA ILE A 390 -22.40 -19.13 -10.70
C ILE A 390 -23.81 -19.44 -10.19
N SER A 391 -23.95 -20.01 -8.99
CA SER A 391 -25.25 -20.22 -8.36
C SER A 391 -26.02 -18.91 -8.15
N HIS A 392 -25.32 -17.86 -7.69
CA HIS A 392 -25.89 -16.52 -7.58
C HIS A 392 -26.31 -15.96 -8.95
N ILE A 393 -25.50 -16.12 -10.00
CA ILE A 393 -25.83 -15.71 -11.37
C ILE A 393 -27.12 -16.40 -11.85
N PHE A 394 -27.27 -17.71 -11.66
CA PHE A 394 -28.49 -18.43 -12.04
C PHE A 394 -29.74 -17.89 -11.32
N ASN A 395 -29.62 -17.54 -10.04
CA ASN A 395 -30.70 -16.92 -9.28
C ASN A 395 -31.07 -15.53 -9.83
N GLU A 396 -30.08 -14.72 -10.20
CA GLU A 396 -30.29 -13.38 -10.79
C GLU A 396 -30.87 -13.44 -12.20
N ILE A 397 -30.50 -14.45 -13.01
CA ILE A 397 -31.11 -14.71 -14.33
C ILE A 397 -32.61 -15.05 -14.17
N GLY A 398 -32.97 -15.75 -13.10
CA GLY A 398 -34.36 -16.06 -12.77
C GLY A 398 -35.25 -14.83 -12.64
N LYS A 399 -34.68 -13.70 -12.17
CA LYS A 399 -35.36 -12.43 -11.90
C LYS A 399 -35.55 -11.54 -13.13
N ILE A 400 -34.94 -11.87 -14.27
CA ILE A 400 -35.11 -11.11 -15.52
C ILE A 400 -36.60 -11.08 -15.90
N ASN A 401 -37.17 -9.88 -16.03
CA ASN A 401 -38.58 -9.65 -16.30
C ASN A 401 -38.95 -10.02 -17.75
N THR A 402 -39.73 -11.09 -17.92
CA THR A 402 -40.06 -11.69 -19.22
C THR A 402 -41.26 -11.06 -19.94
N ASN A 403 -41.76 -9.90 -19.49
CA ASN A 403 -42.99 -9.31 -20.06
C ASN A 403 -42.84 -8.74 -21.49
N LYS A 404 -41.65 -8.81 -22.10
CA LYS A 404 -41.39 -8.43 -23.50
C LYS A 404 -40.88 -9.64 -24.28
N THR A 405 -41.25 -9.76 -25.56
CA THR A 405 -40.83 -10.86 -26.44
C THR A 405 -39.31 -11.03 -26.48
N ASP A 406 -38.57 -9.92 -26.55
CA ASP A 406 -37.09 -9.92 -26.57
C ASP A 406 -36.49 -10.35 -25.21
N ALA A 407 -37.22 -10.17 -24.10
CA ALA A 407 -36.74 -10.54 -22.77
C ALA A 407 -36.70 -12.06 -22.57
N VAL A 408 -37.55 -12.81 -23.27
CA VAL A 408 -37.52 -14.29 -23.25
C VAL A 408 -36.26 -14.78 -23.97
N GLU A 409 -35.95 -14.22 -25.14
CA GLU A 409 -34.75 -14.57 -25.91
C GLU A 409 -33.47 -14.21 -25.15
N VAL A 410 -33.40 -13.00 -24.57
CA VAL A 410 -32.27 -12.56 -23.74
C VAL A 410 -32.08 -13.50 -22.54
N LYS A 411 -33.15 -13.88 -21.84
CA LYS A 411 -33.07 -14.79 -20.69
C LYS A 411 -32.54 -16.17 -21.09
N GLN A 412 -32.97 -16.70 -22.23
CA GLN A 412 -32.48 -17.98 -22.76
C GLN A 412 -30.99 -17.91 -23.12
N LEU A 413 -30.57 -16.84 -23.80
CA LEU A 413 -29.17 -16.63 -24.19
C LEU A 413 -28.25 -16.45 -22.97
N ILE A 414 -28.67 -15.68 -21.96
CA ILE A 414 -27.87 -15.51 -20.73
C ILE A 414 -27.81 -16.81 -19.93
N SER A 415 -28.89 -17.59 -19.88
CA SER A 415 -28.89 -18.92 -19.22
C SER A 415 -27.90 -19.87 -19.91
N LYS A 416 -27.90 -19.87 -21.25
CA LYS A 416 -26.98 -20.67 -22.07
C LYS A 416 -25.52 -20.22 -21.91
N LEU A 417 -25.30 -18.91 -21.80
CA LEU A 417 -23.98 -18.35 -21.51
C LEU A 417 -23.49 -18.79 -20.13
N ALA A 418 -24.34 -18.72 -19.10
CA ALA A 418 -24.01 -19.14 -17.75
C ALA A 418 -23.67 -20.63 -17.65
N SER A 419 -24.41 -21.49 -18.36
CA SER A 419 -24.10 -22.93 -18.40
C SER A 419 -22.74 -23.21 -19.05
N TYR A 420 -22.39 -22.53 -20.16
CA TYR A 420 -21.08 -22.70 -20.77
C TYR A 420 -19.95 -22.17 -19.89
N VAL A 421 -20.13 -21.01 -19.24
CA VAL A 421 -19.15 -20.48 -18.29
C VAL A 421 -18.95 -21.44 -17.11
N SER A 422 -20.01 -22.11 -16.64
CA SER A 422 -19.91 -23.13 -15.59
C SER A 422 -19.11 -24.35 -16.03
N GLU A 423 -19.46 -24.94 -17.17
CA GLU A 423 -18.76 -26.11 -17.71
C GLU A 423 -17.28 -25.80 -17.96
N VAL A 424 -17.00 -24.62 -18.52
CA VAL A 424 -15.62 -24.15 -18.72
C VAL A 424 -14.90 -23.96 -17.40
N SER A 425 -15.55 -23.37 -16.39
CA SER A 425 -14.91 -23.09 -15.11
C SER A 425 -14.55 -24.36 -14.33
N GLU A 426 -15.30 -25.44 -14.50
CA GLU A 426 -14.96 -26.76 -13.96
C GLU A 426 -13.67 -27.32 -14.57
N LYS A 427 -13.47 -27.10 -15.88
CA LYS A 427 -12.31 -27.62 -16.62
C LYS A 427 -11.12 -26.66 -16.60
N HIS A 428 -11.38 -25.36 -16.51
CA HIS A 428 -10.40 -24.28 -16.53
C HIS A 428 -10.94 -23.05 -15.79
N ALA A 429 -10.46 -22.85 -14.56
CA ALA A 429 -10.85 -21.70 -13.76
C ALA A 429 -10.31 -20.39 -14.36
N ASP A 430 -11.19 -19.62 -15.03
CA ASP A 430 -10.93 -18.25 -15.47
C ASP A 430 -11.90 -17.27 -14.78
N PRO A 431 -11.44 -16.54 -13.74
CA PRO A 431 -12.26 -15.56 -13.02
C PRO A 431 -12.84 -14.45 -13.90
N ASP A 432 -12.17 -14.11 -15.01
CA ASP A 432 -12.61 -13.03 -15.91
C ASP A 432 -13.92 -13.43 -16.64
N LEU A 433 -14.16 -14.72 -16.90
CA LEU A 433 -15.42 -15.18 -17.48
C LEU A 433 -16.59 -14.97 -16.51
N VAL A 434 -16.39 -15.32 -15.24
CA VAL A 434 -17.42 -15.24 -14.21
C VAL A 434 -17.73 -13.79 -13.86
N GLU A 435 -16.71 -12.94 -13.69
CA GLU A 435 -16.90 -11.53 -13.33
C GLU A 435 -17.60 -10.75 -14.46
N ASN A 436 -17.20 -10.96 -15.72
CA ASN A 436 -17.86 -10.27 -16.82
C ASN A 436 -19.29 -10.80 -17.04
N LEU A 437 -19.56 -12.09 -16.78
CA LEU A 437 -20.92 -12.63 -16.79
C LEU A 437 -21.79 -12.01 -15.67
N GLU A 438 -21.27 -11.87 -14.45
CA GLU A 438 -21.96 -11.18 -13.35
C GLU A 438 -22.35 -9.75 -13.75
N ARG A 439 -21.42 -9.01 -14.39
CA ARG A 439 -21.68 -7.65 -14.87
C ARG A 439 -22.77 -7.60 -15.94
N VAL A 440 -22.75 -8.53 -16.91
CA VAL A 440 -23.80 -8.62 -17.93
C VAL A 440 -25.16 -8.87 -17.30
N VAL A 441 -25.25 -9.83 -16.37
CA VAL A 441 -26.51 -10.19 -15.70
C VAL A 441 -27.03 -9.03 -14.86
N ALA A 442 -26.16 -8.36 -14.10
CA ALA A 442 -26.53 -7.20 -13.31
C ALA A 442 -27.05 -6.05 -14.18
N GLU A 443 -26.36 -5.75 -15.29
CA GLU A 443 -26.73 -4.65 -16.18
C GLU A 443 -28.04 -4.92 -16.93
N VAL A 444 -28.27 -6.17 -17.38
CA VAL A 444 -29.52 -6.58 -18.05
C VAL A 444 -30.73 -6.51 -17.11
N ASN A 445 -30.51 -6.71 -15.80
CA ASN A 445 -31.56 -6.59 -14.79
C ASN A 445 -31.92 -5.13 -14.45
N THR A 446 -31.20 -4.14 -14.95
CA THR A 446 -31.56 -2.73 -14.75
C THR A 446 -32.75 -2.32 -15.61
N THR A 447 -33.49 -1.29 -15.18
CA THR A 447 -34.63 -0.77 -15.95
C THR A 447 -34.22 -0.13 -17.28
N ASN A 448 -32.96 0.30 -17.40
CA ASN A 448 -32.41 0.92 -18.60
C ASN A 448 -30.92 0.52 -18.78
N PRO A 449 -30.65 -0.66 -19.36
CA PRO A 449 -29.29 -1.17 -19.54
C PRO A 449 -28.44 -0.22 -20.39
N LYS A 450 -27.25 0.11 -19.91
CA LYS A 450 -26.29 1.00 -20.58
C LYS A 450 -25.48 0.21 -21.61
N LYS A 451 -25.61 0.60 -22.89
CA LYS A 451 -24.94 -0.05 -24.02
C LYS A 451 -23.42 -0.06 -23.88
N GLU A 452 -22.82 0.97 -23.28
CA GLU A 452 -21.37 1.07 -23.09
C GLU A 452 -20.84 0.00 -22.11
N ILE A 453 -21.56 -0.24 -21.01
CA ILE A 453 -21.19 -1.23 -19.99
C ILE A 453 -21.33 -2.66 -20.54
N LEU A 454 -22.42 -2.92 -21.27
CA LEU A 454 -22.63 -4.19 -21.94
C LEU A 454 -21.55 -4.47 -22.98
N ASN A 455 -21.19 -3.49 -23.82
CA ASN A 455 -20.10 -3.63 -24.79
C ASN A 455 -18.77 -4.01 -24.13
N ILE A 456 -18.38 -3.30 -23.07
CA ILE A 456 -17.13 -3.58 -22.33
C ILE A 456 -17.16 -5.00 -21.75
N SER A 457 -18.28 -5.42 -21.19
CA SER A 457 -18.42 -6.73 -20.56
C SER A 457 -18.43 -7.86 -21.59
N PHE A 458 -19.07 -7.67 -22.74
CA PHE A 458 -19.06 -8.62 -23.86
C PHE A 458 -17.67 -8.77 -24.47
N ASP A 459 -16.97 -7.67 -24.70
CA ASP A 459 -15.60 -7.72 -25.22
C ASP A 459 -14.65 -8.41 -24.23
N GLY A 460 -14.87 -8.21 -22.92
CA GLY A 460 -14.18 -8.95 -21.85
C GLY A 460 -14.45 -10.45 -21.87
N LEU A 461 -15.71 -10.87 -22.06
CA LEU A 461 -16.08 -12.29 -22.21
C LEU A 461 -15.45 -12.92 -23.45
N ILE A 462 -15.45 -12.23 -24.59
CA ILE A 462 -14.84 -12.72 -25.83
C ILE A 462 -13.32 -12.86 -25.65
N GLU A 463 -12.65 -11.87 -25.07
CA GLU A 463 -11.20 -11.95 -24.82
C GLU A 463 -10.85 -13.12 -23.89
N ALA A 464 -11.63 -13.33 -22.83
CA ALA A 464 -11.44 -14.45 -21.91
C ALA A 464 -11.69 -15.81 -22.61
N ALA A 465 -12.79 -15.93 -23.36
CA ALA A 465 -13.12 -17.14 -24.10
C ALA A 465 -12.09 -17.48 -25.20
N GLN A 466 -11.47 -16.49 -25.85
CA GLN A 466 -10.42 -16.76 -26.83
C GLN A 466 -9.16 -17.39 -26.21
N LYS A 467 -8.86 -17.12 -24.93
CA LYS A 467 -7.68 -17.67 -24.24
C LYS A 467 -7.79 -19.17 -24.01
N ILE A 468 -9.02 -19.67 -23.88
CA ILE A 468 -9.32 -21.09 -23.57
C ILE A 468 -9.58 -21.94 -24.83
N LYS A 469 -9.31 -21.39 -26.03
CA LYS A 469 -9.37 -22.06 -27.34
C LYS A 469 -10.73 -22.73 -27.60
N ASP A 470 -10.74 -24.03 -27.87
CA ASP A 470 -11.91 -24.79 -28.32
C ASP A 470 -13.06 -24.74 -27.31
N LEU A 471 -12.74 -24.67 -26.01
CA LEU A 471 -13.73 -24.55 -24.94
C LEU A 471 -14.46 -23.21 -24.94
N GLY A 472 -13.87 -22.16 -25.54
CA GLY A 472 -14.45 -20.81 -25.56
C GLY A 472 -15.33 -20.52 -26.76
N VAL A 473 -15.30 -21.34 -27.81
CA VAL A 473 -16.08 -21.12 -29.04
C VAL A 473 -17.59 -21.00 -28.77
N PRO A 474 -18.21 -21.85 -27.92
CA PRO A 474 -19.63 -21.71 -27.59
C PRO A 474 -19.96 -20.39 -26.87
N ILE A 475 -19.06 -19.93 -25.99
CA ILE A 475 -19.20 -18.66 -25.26
C ILE A 475 -19.18 -17.47 -26.24
N ILE A 476 -18.21 -17.44 -27.15
CA ILE A 476 -18.08 -16.35 -28.15
C ILE A 476 -19.33 -16.26 -29.04
N SER A 477 -19.87 -17.41 -29.46
CA SER A 477 -21.09 -17.49 -30.27
C SER A 477 -22.29 -16.89 -29.55
N VAL A 478 -22.53 -17.28 -28.29
CA VAL A 478 -23.66 -16.78 -27.49
C VAL A 478 -23.50 -15.30 -27.16
N VAL A 479 -22.29 -14.84 -26.82
CA VAL A 479 -22.02 -13.42 -26.55
C VAL A 479 -22.26 -12.56 -27.79
N THR A 480 -21.92 -13.07 -28.99
CA THR A 480 -22.16 -12.35 -30.24
C THR A 480 -23.66 -12.20 -30.53
N GLN A 481 -24.46 -13.24 -30.27
CA GLN A 481 -25.92 -13.18 -30.37
C GLN A 481 -26.52 -12.19 -29.36
N LEU A 482 -26.08 -12.23 -28.09
CA LEU A 482 -26.51 -11.26 -27.07
C LEU A 482 -26.18 -9.82 -27.46
N LYS A 483 -25.00 -9.59 -28.04
CA LYS A 483 -24.59 -8.27 -28.52
C LYS A 483 -25.52 -7.76 -29.63
N GLN A 484 -25.94 -8.63 -30.53
CA GLN A 484 -26.89 -8.29 -31.59
C GLN A 484 -28.28 -7.93 -31.04
N VAL A 485 -28.78 -8.69 -30.05
CA VAL A 485 -30.12 -8.48 -29.47
C VAL A 485 -30.18 -7.25 -28.56
N LEU A 486 -29.13 -6.98 -27.78
CA LEU A 486 -29.16 -5.92 -26.75
C LEU A 486 -28.58 -4.57 -27.22
N ILE A 487 -27.70 -4.57 -28.21
CA ILE A 487 -26.99 -3.36 -28.64
C ILE A 487 -27.30 -2.97 -30.08
N GLY A 488 -27.44 -3.98 -30.96
CA GLY A 488 -27.94 -3.80 -32.33
C GLY A 488 -29.33 -3.18 -32.33
#